data_AF-A0A957IE03-F1
#
_entry.id   AF-A0A957IE03-F1
#
_cell.length_a   1.000
_cell.length_b   1.000
_cell.length_c   1.000
_cell.angle_alpha   90.00
_cell.angle_beta   90.00
_cell.angle_gamma   90.00
#
_symmetry.space_group_name_H-M   'P 1'
#
loop_
_entity.id
_entity.type
_entity.pdbx_description
1 polymer ?
#
loop_
_entity_poly.entity_id
_entity_poly.type
_entity_poly.pdbx_seq_one_letter_code
_entity_poly.pdbx_strand_id
1 'polypeptide(L)'
;RPNVPMEFLSREEIRLTRQQLNNWKLVPNQGTGNKLLFLNVDSSIMQHNDWAVWLDSFANLGFSGIIAPTIAPELKYTADFLQSFFTDLMVAGLDVGTALLQARQQTWEDEFNPIGLYYAYYGRSDLRLNPQPQN
;
A
#
# COMPACT_ATOMS: atom_id res chain seq x y z
N ARG A 1 -2.17 -31.87 -4.06
CA ARG A 1 -2.03 -30.43 -3.72
C ARG A 1 -3.00 -30.16 -2.58
N PRO A 2 -2.58 -29.69 -1.40
CA PRO A 2 -3.52 -29.37 -0.34
C PRO A 2 -4.39 -28.20 -0.81
N ASN A 3 -5.71 -28.36 -0.66
CA ASN A 3 -6.72 -27.39 -1.02
C ASN A 3 -6.79 -26.40 0.15
N VAL A 4 -5.99 -25.33 0.12
CA VAL A 4 -6.05 -24.28 1.15
C VAL A 4 -7.28 -23.44 0.84
N PRO A 5 -8.29 -23.38 1.71
CA PRO A 5 -9.44 -22.50 1.49
C PRO A 5 -8.95 -21.05 1.50
N MET A 6 -9.23 -20.30 0.44
CA MET A 6 -9.18 -18.84 0.52
C MET A 6 -10.37 -18.41 1.39
N GLU A 7 -10.11 -18.09 2.65
CA GLU A 7 -11.09 -17.41 3.49
C GLU A 7 -11.30 -16.00 2.94
N PHE A 8 -12.51 -15.74 2.44
CA PHE A 8 -12.91 -14.42 2.00
C PHE A 8 -13.30 -13.59 3.24
N LEU A 9 -12.91 -12.31 3.25
CA LEU A 9 -13.35 -11.36 4.27
C LEU A 9 -14.89 -11.39 4.38
N SER A 10 -15.38 -11.43 5.62
CA SER A 10 -16.79 -11.26 5.93
C SER A 10 -17.28 -9.88 5.48
N ARG A 11 -18.58 -9.76 5.25
CA ARG A 11 -19.21 -8.49 4.85
C ARG A 11 -18.96 -7.36 5.88
N GLU A 12 -18.87 -7.72 7.16
CA GLU A 12 -18.65 -6.76 8.23
C GLU A 12 -17.22 -6.23 8.24
N GLU A 13 -16.24 -7.08 7.96
CA GLU A 13 -14.84 -6.66 7.81
C GLU A 13 -14.66 -5.72 6.63
N ILE A 14 -15.28 -6.03 5.49
CA ILE A 14 -15.27 -5.14 4.32
C ILE A 14 -15.87 -3.76 4.68
N ARG A 15 -16.95 -3.74 5.47
CA ARG A 15 -17.59 -2.50 5.92
C ARG A 15 -16.66 -1.68 6.82
N LEU A 16 -16.03 -2.32 7.80
CA LEU A 16 -15.12 -1.67 8.75
C LEU A 16 -13.85 -1.14 8.06
N THR A 17 -13.22 -1.94 7.18
CA THR A 17 -12.07 -1.51 6.39
C THR A 17 -12.41 -0.30 5.52
N ARG A 18 -13.57 -0.30 4.85
CA ARG A 18 -14.02 0.86 4.05
C ARG A 18 -14.23 2.11 4.89
N GLN A 19 -14.83 1.96 6.07
CA GLN A 19 -15.05 3.09 6.98
C GLN A 19 -13.71 3.69 7.42
N GLN A 20 -12.72 2.86 7.76
CA GLN A 20 -11.40 3.33 8.15
C GLN A 20 -10.64 4.00 7.01
N LEU A 21 -10.71 3.44 5.80
CA LEU A 21 -10.11 4.07 4.62
C LEU A 21 -10.74 5.43 4.29
N ASN A 22 -12.04 5.58 4.54
CA ASN A 22 -12.69 6.88 4.39
C ASN A 22 -12.23 7.88 5.45
N ASN A 23 -12.04 7.45 6.69
CA ASN A 23 -11.47 8.32 7.74
C ASN A 23 -10.06 8.79 7.36
N TRP A 24 -9.22 7.90 6.81
CA TRP A 24 -7.88 8.24 6.34
C TRP A 24 -7.86 9.27 5.21
N LYS A 25 -8.86 9.23 4.32
CA LYS A 25 -8.99 10.24 3.27
C LYS A 25 -9.30 11.63 3.83
N LEU A 26 -9.93 11.71 5.00
CA LEU A 26 -10.48 12.94 5.56
C LEU A 26 -9.58 13.64 6.57
N VAL A 27 -8.56 12.97 7.13
CA VAL A 27 -7.65 13.58 8.12
C VAL A 27 -6.42 14.18 7.42
N PRO A 28 -6.28 15.52 7.34
CA PRO A 28 -5.05 16.13 6.88
C PRO A 28 -3.97 15.96 7.96
N ASN A 29 -2.80 15.47 7.59
CA ASN A 29 -1.66 15.38 8.52
C ASN A 29 -1.15 16.82 8.80
N GLN A 30 -1.61 17.41 9.90
CA GLN A 30 -1.30 18.80 10.26
C GLN A 30 0.14 18.91 10.78
N GLY A 31 1.09 19.17 9.87
CA GLY A 31 2.38 19.79 10.21
C GLY A 31 3.63 18.90 10.32
N THR A 32 3.52 17.56 10.24
CA THR A 32 4.69 16.67 10.44
C THR A 32 5.23 15.99 9.17
N GLY A 33 4.79 16.43 7.98
CA GLY A 33 5.09 15.76 6.72
C GLY A 33 4.32 14.43 6.57
N ASN A 34 4.18 13.97 5.33
CA ASN A 34 3.50 12.71 5.04
C ASN A 34 4.45 11.53 5.30
N LYS A 35 3.94 10.50 5.99
CA LYS A 35 4.70 9.27 6.25
C LYS A 35 4.02 8.09 5.57
N LEU A 36 4.78 7.31 4.81
CA LEU A 36 4.30 6.07 4.20
C LEU A 36 4.94 4.88 4.91
N LEU A 37 4.14 3.90 5.29
CA LEU A 37 4.61 2.64 5.85
C LEU A 37 4.65 1.58 4.77
N PHE A 38 5.80 0.93 4.58
CA PHE A 38 5.91 -0.27 3.75
C PHE A 38 6.05 -1.49 4.65
N LEU A 39 5.11 -2.42 4.57
CA LEU A 39 5.15 -3.68 5.29
C LEU A 39 5.70 -4.76 4.39
N ASN A 40 6.92 -5.24 4.67
CA ASN A 40 7.46 -6.44 4.03
C ASN A 40 7.18 -7.65 4.93
N VAL A 41 5.91 -8.03 5.01
CA VAL A 41 5.45 -9.12 5.87
C VAL A 41 5.04 -10.32 5.02
N ASP A 42 5.14 -11.53 5.58
CA ASP A 42 4.56 -12.71 4.96
C ASP A 42 3.03 -12.53 4.84
N SER A 43 2.45 -12.91 3.71
CA SER A 43 0.99 -12.79 3.49
C SER A 43 0.15 -13.58 4.48
N SER A 44 0.72 -14.56 5.19
CA SER A 44 0.06 -15.24 6.30
C SER A 44 -0.36 -14.28 7.41
N ILE A 45 0.36 -13.16 7.61
CA ILE A 45 -0.04 -12.11 8.56
C ILE A 45 -1.32 -11.40 8.09
N MET A 46 -1.59 -11.39 6.77
CA MET A 46 -2.82 -10.85 6.18
C MET A 46 -4.00 -11.83 6.22
N GLN A 47 -3.76 -13.11 6.45
CA GLN A 47 -4.82 -14.13 6.52
C GLN A 47 -5.59 -14.09 7.84
N HIS A 48 -5.12 -13.31 8.82
CA HIS A 48 -5.83 -13.10 10.08
C HIS A 48 -6.64 -11.80 10.02
N ASN A 49 -7.91 -11.89 10.45
CA ASN A 49 -8.98 -10.90 10.30
C ASN A 49 -8.74 -9.53 10.98
N ASP A 50 -7.55 -9.27 11.51
CA ASP A 50 -7.23 -8.07 12.29
C ASP A 50 -6.68 -6.91 11.44
N TRP A 51 -6.75 -6.99 10.10
CA TRP A 51 -6.21 -5.94 9.22
C TRP A 51 -6.78 -4.56 9.52
N ALA A 52 -8.08 -4.46 9.84
CA ALA A 52 -8.71 -3.20 10.23
C ALA A 52 -8.10 -2.60 11.51
N VAL A 53 -7.69 -3.44 12.47
CA VAL A 53 -7.03 -3.04 13.72
C VAL A 53 -5.62 -2.52 13.44
N TRP A 54 -4.91 -3.16 12.50
CA TRP A 54 -3.56 -2.73 12.10
C TRP A 54 -3.61 -1.38 11.38
N LEU A 55 -4.51 -1.22 10.41
CA LEU A 55 -4.74 0.06 9.74
C LEU A 55 -5.04 1.17 10.76
N ASP A 56 -5.94 0.93 11.72
CA ASP A 56 -6.26 1.92 12.76
C ASP A 56 -5.05 2.26 13.63
N SER A 57 -4.29 1.24 14.06
CA SER A 57 -3.08 1.42 14.87
C SER A 57 -2.02 2.26 14.16
N PHE A 58 -1.76 1.99 12.88
CA PHE A 58 -0.81 2.78 12.09
C PHE A 58 -1.30 4.19 11.79
N ALA A 59 -2.62 4.39 11.68
CA ALA A 59 -3.22 5.71 11.57
C ALA A 59 -2.90 6.55 12.79
N ASN A 60 -3.11 5.96 13.97
CA ASN A 60 -2.88 6.56 15.27
C ASN A 60 -1.39 6.86 15.51
N LEU A 61 -0.49 6.15 14.82
CA LEU A 61 0.96 6.44 14.79
C LEU A 61 1.35 7.55 13.79
N GLY A 62 0.39 8.09 13.05
CA GLY A 62 0.58 9.23 12.14
C GLY A 62 1.06 8.85 10.73
N PHE A 63 0.92 7.58 10.32
CA PHE A 63 1.15 7.19 8.93
C PHE A 63 0.02 7.70 8.03
N SER A 64 0.38 8.34 6.92
CA SER A 64 -0.55 8.84 5.90
C SER A 64 -0.99 7.76 4.89
N GLY A 65 -0.28 6.63 4.88
CA GLY A 65 -0.53 5.53 3.95
C GLY A 65 0.25 4.28 4.32
N ILE A 66 -0.26 3.12 3.90
CA ILE A 66 0.40 1.82 4.07
C ILE A 66 0.42 1.09 2.73
N ILE A 67 1.56 0.53 2.38
CA ILE A 67 1.71 -0.45 1.30
C ILE A 67 2.04 -1.79 1.94
N ALA A 68 1.30 -2.83 1.56
CA ALA A 68 1.48 -4.14 2.15
C ALA A 68 1.08 -5.28 1.19
N PRO A 69 1.74 -6.44 1.25
CA PRO A 69 1.51 -7.56 0.35
C PRO A 69 0.24 -8.33 0.74
N THR A 70 -0.68 -8.47 -0.21
CA THR A 70 -1.88 -9.32 -0.11
C THR A 70 -1.59 -10.80 -0.36
N ILE A 71 -0.47 -11.11 -1.01
CA ILE A 71 0.03 -12.45 -1.32
C ILE A 71 1.55 -12.45 -1.13
N ALA A 72 2.13 -13.58 -0.67
CA ALA A 72 3.56 -13.70 -0.42
C ALA A 72 4.34 -13.41 -1.71
N PRO A 73 5.11 -12.31 -1.74
CA PRO A 73 5.83 -11.92 -2.94
C PRO A 73 7.12 -12.72 -3.09
N GLU A 74 7.50 -13.03 -4.33
CA GLU A 74 8.82 -13.56 -4.61
C GLU A 74 9.86 -12.43 -4.46
N LEU A 75 10.88 -12.66 -3.63
CA LEU A 75 11.86 -11.65 -3.24
C LEU A 75 12.58 -10.99 -4.42
N LYS A 76 12.88 -11.76 -5.48
CA LYS A 76 13.59 -11.26 -6.66
C LYS A 76 12.84 -10.08 -7.29
N TYR A 77 11.56 -10.28 -7.60
CA TYR A 77 10.73 -9.31 -8.31
C TYR A 77 10.25 -8.15 -7.44
N THR A 78 10.28 -8.37 -6.12
CA THR A 78 9.95 -7.34 -5.13
C THR A 78 10.93 -6.17 -5.22
N ALA A 79 12.22 -6.45 -5.36
CA ALA A 79 13.26 -5.41 -5.38
C ALA A 79 13.07 -4.44 -6.55
N ASP A 80 12.88 -4.97 -7.76
CA ASP A 80 12.74 -4.19 -8.99
C ASP A 80 11.48 -3.32 -8.96
N PHE A 81 10.35 -3.91 -8.56
CA PHE A 81 9.09 -3.19 -8.37
C PHE A 81 9.21 -2.05 -7.34
N LEU A 82 9.81 -2.33 -6.17
CA LEU A 82 9.96 -1.31 -5.12
C LEU A 82 10.94 -0.22 -5.54
N GLN A 83 12.02 -0.56 -6.24
CA GLN A 83 12.97 0.41 -6.74
C GLN A 83 12.29 1.40 -7.70
N SER A 84 11.54 0.90 -8.68
CA SER A 84 10.77 1.73 -9.62
C SER A 84 9.78 2.63 -8.86
N PHE A 85 8.95 2.04 -8.00
CA PHE A 85 7.97 2.77 -7.20
C PHE A 85 8.58 3.88 -6.33
N PHE A 86 9.64 3.59 -5.57
CA PHE A 86 10.25 4.57 -4.70
C PHE A 86 11.03 5.65 -5.45
N THR A 87 11.54 5.33 -6.65
CA THR A 87 12.18 6.33 -7.52
C THR A 87 11.15 7.36 -7.98
N ASP A 88 10.01 6.90 -8.49
CA ASP A 88 8.93 7.78 -8.95
C ASP A 88 8.33 8.62 -7.80
N LEU A 89 8.14 8.00 -6.63
CA LEU A 89 7.59 8.67 -5.46
C LEU A 89 8.55 9.71 -4.85
N MET A 90 9.81 9.34 -4.62
CA MET A 90 10.74 10.17 -3.85
C MET A 90 11.59 11.09 -4.72
N VAL A 91 12.01 10.63 -5.89
CA VAL A 91 12.93 11.37 -6.78
C VAL A 91 12.13 12.21 -7.77
N ALA A 92 11.16 11.61 -8.46
CA ALA A 92 10.31 12.36 -9.41
C ALA A 92 9.20 13.16 -8.69
N GLY A 93 8.95 12.89 -7.40
CA GLY A 93 7.98 13.63 -6.60
C GLY A 93 6.53 13.41 -7.03
N LEU A 94 6.25 12.25 -7.64
CA LEU A 94 4.89 11.85 -8.02
C LEU A 94 4.05 11.57 -6.77
N ASP A 95 2.72 11.58 -6.94
CA ASP A 95 1.84 11.04 -5.92
C ASP A 95 1.92 9.50 -5.89
N VAL A 96 1.61 8.91 -4.74
CA VAL A 96 1.68 7.46 -4.51
C VAL A 96 0.83 6.68 -5.53
N GLY A 97 -0.34 7.20 -5.91
CA GLY A 97 -1.21 6.56 -6.88
C GLY A 97 -0.56 6.44 -8.25
N THR A 98 -0.03 7.56 -8.77
CA THR A 98 0.68 7.61 -10.05
C THR A 98 1.93 6.73 -10.03
N ALA A 99 2.77 6.84 -9.00
CA ALA A 99 3.99 6.03 -8.86
C ALA A 99 3.70 4.53 -8.81
N LEU A 100 2.65 4.10 -8.09
CA LEU A 100 2.26 2.68 -8.04
C LEU A 100 1.79 2.16 -9.39
N LEU A 101 1.02 2.95 -10.14
CA LEU A 101 0.53 2.55 -11.47
C LEU A 101 1.69 2.43 -12.46
N GLN A 102 2.64 3.37 -12.44
CA GLN A 102 3.82 3.32 -13.30
C GLN A 102 4.71 2.13 -12.98
N ALA A 103 5.03 1.91 -11.71
CA ALA A 103 5.81 0.74 -11.30
C ALA A 103 5.13 -0.58 -11.69
N ARG A 104 3.81 -0.68 -11.53
CA ARG A 104 3.03 -1.87 -11.99
C ARG A 104 3.12 -2.07 -13.49
N GLN A 105 2.96 -1.00 -14.27
CA GLN A 105 3.03 -1.07 -15.72
C GLN A 105 4.43 -1.47 -16.17
N GLN A 106 5.46 -0.85 -15.61
CA GLN A 106 6.85 -1.14 -15.95
C GLN A 106 7.21 -2.61 -15.64
N THR A 107 6.92 -3.10 -14.44
CA THR A 107 7.23 -4.50 -14.10
C THR A 107 6.44 -5.51 -14.96
N TRP A 108 5.23 -5.14 -15.40
CA TRP A 108 4.47 -5.95 -16.34
C TRP A 108 5.10 -5.95 -17.74
N GLU A 109 5.50 -4.79 -18.25
CA GLU A 109 6.07 -4.63 -19.60
C GLU A 109 7.48 -5.22 -19.72
N ASP A 110 8.34 -5.00 -18.71
CA ASP A 110 9.73 -5.41 -18.73
C ASP A 110 9.91 -6.91 -18.42
N GLU A 111 9.05 -7.46 -17.55
CA GLU A 111 9.26 -8.80 -16.97
C GLU A 111 8.07 -9.75 -17.12
N PHE A 112 6.94 -9.30 -17.69
CA PHE A 112 5.66 -10.03 -17.67
C PHE A 112 5.26 -10.47 -16.27
N ASN A 113 5.58 -9.65 -15.26
CA ASN A 113 5.46 -10.05 -13.87
C ASN A 113 4.34 -9.28 -13.13
N PRO A 114 3.37 -9.98 -12.50
CA PRO A 114 2.25 -9.35 -11.81
C PRO A 114 2.59 -8.89 -10.37
N ILE A 115 3.85 -8.85 -9.94
CA ILE A 115 4.27 -8.55 -8.56
C ILE A 115 3.64 -7.27 -8.01
N GLY A 116 3.46 -6.24 -8.84
CA GLY A 116 2.85 -4.99 -8.41
C GLY A 116 1.36 -5.13 -8.03
N LEU A 117 0.68 -6.20 -8.46
CA LEU A 117 -0.68 -6.55 -8.03
C LEU A 117 -0.70 -7.21 -6.66
N TYR A 118 0.42 -7.73 -6.18
CA TYR A 118 0.48 -8.36 -4.87
C TYR A 118 0.46 -7.32 -3.76
N TYR A 119 0.86 -6.07 -4.04
CA TYR A 119 0.83 -4.98 -3.07
C TYR A 119 -0.48 -4.19 -3.14
N ALA A 120 -1.16 -4.09 -2.00
CA ALA A 120 -2.27 -3.16 -1.79
C ALA A 120 -1.77 -1.88 -1.13
N TYR A 121 -2.35 -0.76 -1.55
CA TYR A 121 -2.14 0.54 -0.92
C TYR A 121 -3.41 0.98 -0.20
N TYR A 122 -3.23 1.37 1.05
CA TYR A 122 -4.27 1.88 1.94
C TYR A 122 -3.92 3.33 2.25
N GLY A 123 -4.68 4.29 1.72
CA GLY A 123 -4.41 5.70 1.89
C GLY A 123 -4.97 6.55 0.76
N ARG A 124 -4.58 7.83 0.76
CA ARG A 124 -4.92 8.79 -0.29
C ARG A 124 -4.06 8.57 -1.53
N SER A 125 -4.67 8.41 -2.71
CA SER A 125 -3.91 8.21 -3.95
C SER A 125 -3.07 9.43 -4.31
N ASP A 126 -3.55 10.64 -4.00
CA ASP A 126 -2.86 11.91 -4.23
C ASP A 126 -1.79 12.25 -3.16
N LEU A 127 -1.45 11.29 -2.30
CA LEU A 127 -0.44 11.47 -1.26
C LEU A 127 0.94 11.71 -1.88
N ARG A 128 1.62 12.79 -1.48
CA ARG A 128 3.02 13.07 -1.81
C ARG A 128 3.88 13.07 -0.56
N LEU A 129 5.03 12.41 -0.59
CA LEU A 129 5.96 12.40 0.56
C LEU A 129 6.72 13.71 0.72
N ASN A 130 7.01 14.38 -0.40
CA ASN A 130 7.70 15.66 -0.41
C ASN A 130 6.85 16.70 -1.14
N PRO A 131 5.82 17.29 -0.49
CA PRO A 131 5.01 18.32 -1.12
C PRO A 131 5.91 19.51 -1.42
N GLN A 132 6.14 19.80 -2.70
CA GLN A 132 6.82 21.04 -3.06
C GLN A 132 5.98 22.22 -2.54
N PRO A 133 6.61 23.27 -1.97
CA PRO A 133 5.89 24.48 -1.60
C PRO A 133 5.20 25.03 -2.85
N GLN A 134 3.88 25.22 -2.77
CA GLN A 134 3.13 25.89 -3.82
C GLN A 134 3.58 27.36 -3.81
N ASN A 135 4.35 27.75 -4.83
CA ASN A 135 4.69 29.15 -5.11
C ASN A 135 3.48 29.88 -5.72
#